data_AF-A0A951T5Y3-F1
#
_entry.id   AF-A0A951T5Y3-F1
#
_cell.length_a   1.000
_cell.length_b   1.000
_cell.length_c   1.000
_cell.angle_alpha   90.00
_cell.angle_beta   90.00
_cell.angle_gamma   90.00
#
_symmetry.space_group_name_H-M   'P 1'
#
loop_
_entity.id
_entity.type
_entity.pdbx_description
1 polymer ?
#
loop_
_entity_poly.entity_id
_entity_poly.type
_entity_poly.pdbx_seq_one_letter_code
_entity_poly.pdbx_strand_id
1 'polypeptide(L)'
;MLEFVKGDIFDSPADIRVNTVNCVGVMGAGVALAFKQRYPEMFKDYQRDCQDGRVKPGKMHIWKSLGGDWIINFPTKRDWRQPSRYEDIATGLDDLRSYLDGIGHVTVALPALGCGHGGLDWDRVSEMIRDKLDGVDAHVLVFEPAASRKAGRSAAAHPTGDERKGAERIGYSIIEAADVPALEAPSPLFVSGSLDVLARNWVALLPSRSPGERELQALRSIASELARSGKSKVVALVHGTRVSEEVAAIFLRQGVDTVLLLPFGVLTRKSIPNQIGKEGTGSLTLVSPAAAKGRWTRQLFAQTMDMLRANAAAMLLSDPEPDWLTSKGLEKWAQTPISYVRYETMPPQMRDALAGVGARPIGRRGEDGTPNIDHLLDAFDASRIEQRAAADALQKTKEVEIAGKATKPVEQRDARKTAETVREAWASITEKSVPKEANFPPLQSEKVNAPAETTTTTTWATSAVSEDGTADAPPSGNPIAKADADDSSSDPASEFYSLFLQRLRELTDDEPVAVEDIAARLELEKAQVNAWLKRGTTDGQIKKLNKPVRYQYASAEQRQESFFANKR
;
A
#
# COMPACT_ATOMS: atom_id res chain seq x y z
N MET A 1 33.67 13.03 1.18
CA MET A 1 33.30 12.88 2.62
C MET A 1 32.65 11.50 2.83
N LEU A 2 32.85 10.86 3.98
CA LEU A 2 32.31 9.53 4.27
C LEU A 2 31.66 9.49 5.66
N GLU A 3 30.40 9.04 5.74
CA GLU A 3 29.61 8.94 6.97
C GLU A 3 29.03 7.53 7.15
N PHE A 4 29.00 7.01 8.38
CA PHE A 4 28.35 5.73 8.71
C PHE A 4 26.95 5.98 9.29
N VAL A 5 25.92 5.53 8.58
CA VAL A 5 24.52 5.90 8.82
C VAL A 5 23.60 4.72 9.10
N LYS A 6 22.46 5.02 9.74
CA LYS A 6 21.39 4.06 10.10
C LYS A 6 20.08 4.52 9.49
N GLY A 7 19.37 3.62 8.83
CA GLY A 7 18.10 3.94 8.15
C GLY A 7 17.73 2.88 7.13
N ASP A 8 17.15 3.32 6.02
CA ASP A 8 17.00 2.54 4.78
C ASP A 8 17.87 3.18 3.69
N ILE A 9 18.44 2.36 2.80
CA ILE A 9 19.24 2.83 1.67
C ILE A 9 18.37 3.55 0.63
N PHE A 10 17.09 3.16 0.51
CA PHE A 10 16.17 3.73 -0.48
C PHE A 10 15.56 5.07 -0.06
N ASP A 11 15.50 5.33 1.25
CA ASP A 11 14.97 6.58 1.83
C ASP A 11 16.06 7.65 2.00
N SER A 12 17.31 7.29 1.67
CA SER A 12 18.44 8.23 1.65
C SER A 12 18.28 9.28 0.54
N PRO A 13 18.77 10.53 0.75
CA PRO A 13 18.76 11.58 -0.27
C PRO A 13 19.88 11.41 -1.32
N ALA A 14 20.41 10.20 -1.51
CA ALA A 14 21.53 9.95 -2.40
C ALA A 14 21.14 10.04 -3.89
N ASP A 15 22.03 10.59 -4.71
CA ASP A 15 21.93 10.57 -6.16
C ASP A 15 22.15 9.14 -6.69
N ILE A 16 23.17 8.47 -6.16
CA ILE A 16 23.58 7.11 -6.54
C ILE A 16 23.27 6.12 -5.43
N ARG A 17 22.67 4.98 -5.77
CA ARG A 17 22.41 3.87 -4.83
C ARG A 17 23.14 2.60 -5.26
N VAL A 18 23.98 2.05 -4.39
CA VAL A 18 24.79 0.86 -4.67
C VAL A 18 24.02 -0.41 -4.25
N ASN A 19 24.03 -1.42 -5.12
CA ASN A 19 23.34 -2.70 -4.96
C ASN A 19 24.35 -3.85 -4.96
N THR A 20 24.33 -4.72 -3.94
CA THR A 20 25.24 -5.88 -3.88
C THR A 20 24.71 -7.04 -4.73
N VAL A 21 25.34 -7.32 -5.87
CA VAL A 21 24.90 -8.35 -6.82
C VAL A 21 25.84 -9.56 -6.87
N ASN A 22 25.47 -10.54 -7.70
CA ASN A 22 26.34 -11.63 -8.17
C ASN A 22 26.63 -11.44 -9.68
N CYS A 23 27.29 -12.40 -10.32
CA CYS A 23 27.61 -12.35 -11.75
C CYS A 23 26.71 -13.26 -12.62
N VAL A 24 25.68 -13.90 -12.04
CA VAL A 24 24.84 -14.92 -12.70
C VAL A 24 23.38 -14.51 -12.88
N GLY A 25 23.08 -13.20 -12.87
CA GLY A 25 21.77 -12.67 -13.25
C GLY A 25 20.64 -12.90 -12.22
N VAL A 26 20.96 -13.36 -11.01
CA VAL A 26 19.95 -13.66 -9.97
C VAL A 26 19.89 -12.55 -8.94
N MET A 27 18.68 -12.03 -8.65
CA MET A 27 18.42 -11.18 -7.48
C MET A 27 17.24 -11.79 -6.71
N GLY A 28 17.52 -12.60 -5.69
CA GLY A 28 16.52 -13.46 -5.02
C GLY A 28 16.38 -13.28 -3.51
N ALA A 29 17.27 -12.54 -2.84
CA ALA A 29 17.22 -12.28 -1.40
C ALA A 29 17.92 -10.97 -1.03
N GLY A 30 17.61 -10.45 0.17
CA GLY A 30 18.26 -9.27 0.74
C GLY A 30 18.10 -7.99 -0.08
N VAL A 31 19.10 -7.10 -0.02
CA VAL A 31 19.09 -5.81 -0.72
C VAL A 31 18.94 -5.97 -2.25
N ALA A 32 19.53 -7.02 -2.85
CA ALA A 32 19.38 -7.30 -4.28
C ALA A 32 17.92 -7.55 -4.69
N LEU A 33 17.14 -8.28 -3.87
CA LEU A 33 15.72 -8.50 -4.15
C LEU A 33 14.94 -7.18 -4.10
N ALA A 34 15.24 -6.33 -3.12
CA ALA A 34 14.65 -5.00 -2.99
C ALA A 34 14.93 -4.10 -4.21
N PHE A 35 16.19 -4.06 -4.68
CA PHE A 35 16.56 -3.34 -5.90
C PHE A 35 15.83 -3.91 -7.14
N LYS A 36 15.71 -5.24 -7.27
CA LYS A 36 14.92 -5.86 -8.36
C LYS A 36 13.42 -5.50 -8.29
N GLN A 37 12.86 -5.41 -7.10
CA GLN A 37 11.44 -5.08 -6.91
C GLN A 37 11.14 -3.60 -7.23
N ARG A 38 12.03 -2.69 -6.79
CA ARG A 38 11.88 -1.25 -7.02
C ARG A 38 12.31 -0.80 -8.42
N TYR A 39 13.26 -1.50 -9.03
CA TYR A 39 13.85 -1.18 -10.35
C TYR A 39 13.87 -2.43 -11.26
N PRO A 40 12.71 -2.82 -11.83
CA PRO A 40 12.62 -4.02 -12.66
C PRO A 40 13.42 -3.93 -13.96
N GLU A 41 13.51 -2.75 -14.57
CA GLU A 41 14.26 -2.54 -15.82
C GLU A 41 15.77 -2.64 -15.61
N MET A 42 16.29 -2.05 -14.52
CA MET A 42 17.66 -2.27 -14.05
C MET A 42 17.98 -3.76 -13.90
N PHE A 43 17.03 -4.55 -13.34
CA PHE A 43 17.21 -5.99 -13.24
C PHE A 43 17.23 -6.69 -14.61
N LYS A 44 16.44 -6.26 -15.60
CA LYS A 44 16.50 -6.82 -16.97
C LYS A 44 17.86 -6.55 -17.62
N ASP A 45 18.34 -5.30 -17.56
CA ASP A 45 19.66 -4.91 -18.10
C ASP A 45 20.78 -5.72 -17.44
N TYR A 46 20.82 -5.75 -16.09
CA TYR A 46 21.74 -6.58 -15.33
C TYR A 46 21.65 -8.08 -15.69
N GLN A 47 20.45 -8.62 -15.90
CA GLN A 47 20.29 -10.04 -16.21
C GLN A 47 20.86 -10.38 -17.59
N ARG A 48 20.61 -9.54 -18.60
CA ARG A 48 21.23 -9.64 -19.94
C ARG A 48 22.75 -9.53 -19.83
N ASP A 49 23.25 -8.52 -19.11
CA ASP A 49 24.68 -8.28 -18.96
C ASP A 49 25.41 -9.36 -18.14
N CYS A 50 24.71 -10.11 -17.29
CA CYS A 50 25.21 -11.35 -16.71
C CYS A 50 25.22 -12.52 -17.71
N GLN A 51 24.19 -12.68 -18.53
CA GLN A 51 24.13 -13.73 -19.57
C GLN A 51 25.24 -13.56 -20.60
N ASP A 52 25.50 -12.33 -21.02
CA ASP A 52 26.59 -11.96 -21.93
C ASP A 52 27.97 -11.92 -21.23
N GLY A 53 28.05 -12.27 -19.94
CA GLY A 53 29.29 -12.32 -19.18
C GLY A 53 30.00 -10.97 -19.00
N ARG A 54 29.29 -9.84 -19.12
CA ARG A 54 29.84 -8.48 -18.92
C ARG A 54 29.99 -8.12 -17.43
N VAL A 55 29.11 -8.62 -16.57
CA VAL A 55 29.19 -8.45 -15.10
C VAL A 55 30.23 -9.42 -14.51
N LYS A 56 31.26 -8.90 -13.82
CA LYS A 56 32.35 -9.66 -13.20
C LYS A 56 32.80 -8.99 -11.89
N PRO A 57 33.43 -9.71 -10.94
CA PRO A 57 34.05 -9.06 -9.77
C PRO A 57 35.12 -8.06 -10.20
N GLY A 58 35.32 -7.01 -9.41
CA GLY A 58 36.23 -5.91 -9.76
C GLY A 58 35.77 -5.03 -10.92
N LYS A 59 34.51 -5.15 -11.38
CA LYS A 59 33.91 -4.23 -12.34
C LYS A 59 32.45 -3.91 -12.01
N MET A 60 32.14 -2.63 -11.80
CA MET A 60 30.80 -2.13 -11.55
C MET A 60 29.92 -2.25 -12.79
N HIS A 61 28.66 -2.67 -12.61
CA HIS A 61 27.62 -2.52 -13.62
C HIS A 61 26.80 -1.28 -13.30
N ILE A 62 27.01 -0.23 -14.09
CA ILE A 62 26.27 1.04 -13.98
C ILE A 62 24.92 0.93 -14.69
N TRP A 63 23.87 1.50 -14.10
CA TRP A 63 22.57 1.70 -14.73
C TRP A 63 22.02 3.09 -14.42
N LYS A 64 21.34 3.71 -15.39
CA LYS A 64 20.66 5.00 -15.26
C LYS A 64 19.25 4.92 -15.85
N SER A 65 18.24 5.43 -15.13
CA SER A 65 16.87 5.56 -15.66
C SER A 65 16.67 6.92 -16.34
N LEU A 66 15.69 6.99 -17.25
CA LEU A 66 15.24 8.27 -17.83
C LEU A 66 14.52 9.17 -16.80
N GLY A 67 14.13 8.61 -15.64
CA GLY A 67 13.60 9.35 -14.49
C GLY A 67 14.68 9.88 -13.54
N GLY A 68 15.97 9.64 -13.83
CA GLY A 68 17.10 10.13 -13.03
C GLY A 68 17.64 9.14 -11.99
N ASP A 69 17.09 7.92 -11.86
CA ASP A 69 17.63 6.93 -10.93
C ASP A 69 19.02 6.47 -11.38
N TRP A 70 20.02 6.53 -10.49
CA TRP A 70 21.39 6.07 -10.76
C TRP A 70 21.74 4.91 -9.83
N ILE A 71 22.02 3.74 -10.42
CA ILE A 71 22.24 2.50 -9.68
C ILE A 71 23.59 1.90 -10.06
N ILE A 72 24.37 1.51 -9.06
CA ILE A 72 25.62 0.79 -9.25
C ILE A 72 25.45 -0.63 -8.72
N ASN A 73 25.39 -1.60 -9.62
CA ASN A 73 25.40 -3.02 -9.28
C ASN A 73 26.85 -3.45 -9.01
N PHE A 74 27.20 -3.61 -7.73
CA PHE A 74 28.52 -4.00 -7.22
C PHE A 74 28.60 -5.53 -7.12
N PRO A 75 29.44 -6.23 -7.91
CA PRO A 75 29.47 -7.69 -7.91
C PRO A 75 30.22 -8.29 -6.72
N THR A 76 29.51 -8.41 -5.60
CA THR A 76 30.02 -8.98 -4.33
C THR A 76 30.15 -10.51 -4.33
N LYS A 77 29.67 -11.19 -5.38
CA LYS A 77 29.69 -12.65 -5.54
C LYS A 77 29.88 -13.06 -6.99
N ARG A 78 30.41 -14.27 -7.20
CA ARG A 78 30.49 -14.92 -8.52
C ARG A 78 29.17 -15.65 -8.82
N ASP A 79 28.89 -16.77 -8.16
CA ASP A 79 27.54 -17.38 -8.08
C ASP A 79 26.86 -17.03 -6.74
N TRP A 80 25.54 -16.93 -6.71
CA TRP A 80 24.79 -16.57 -5.50
C TRP A 80 24.91 -17.61 -4.35
N ARG A 81 25.16 -18.88 -4.69
CA ARG A 81 25.34 -20.01 -3.74
C ARG A 81 26.69 -19.95 -3.01
N GLN A 82 27.68 -19.27 -3.57
CA GLN A 82 29.02 -19.15 -2.97
C GLN A 82 29.07 -18.00 -1.95
N PRO A 83 29.97 -18.02 -0.95
CA PRO A 83 30.22 -16.84 -0.12
C PRO A 83 30.80 -15.68 -0.94
N SER A 84 30.76 -14.48 -0.38
CA SER A 84 31.52 -13.34 -0.90
C SER A 84 33.00 -13.48 -0.56
N ARG A 85 33.87 -12.70 -1.22
CA ARG A 85 35.33 -12.73 -0.99
C ARG A 85 35.89 -11.32 -0.80
N TYR A 86 36.84 -11.16 0.12
CA TYR A 86 37.52 -9.87 0.31
C TYR A 86 38.25 -9.38 -0.96
N GLU A 87 38.77 -10.28 -1.81
CA GLU A 87 39.36 -9.92 -3.11
C GLU A 87 38.34 -9.27 -4.08
N ASP A 88 37.10 -9.78 -4.09
CA ASP A 88 36.00 -9.27 -4.92
C ASP A 88 35.50 -7.90 -4.39
N ILE A 89 35.59 -7.66 -3.07
CA ILE A 89 35.26 -6.36 -2.47
C ILE A 89 36.36 -5.33 -2.68
N ALA A 90 37.64 -5.69 -2.47
CA ALA A 90 38.77 -4.78 -2.64
C ALA A 90 38.83 -4.21 -4.05
N THR A 91 38.80 -5.09 -5.06
CA THR A 91 38.82 -4.70 -6.47
C THR A 91 37.55 -3.95 -6.89
N GLY A 92 36.39 -4.30 -6.33
CA GLY A 92 35.14 -3.56 -6.59
C GLY A 92 35.14 -2.15 -5.98
N LEU A 93 35.83 -1.93 -4.86
CA LEU A 93 35.99 -0.61 -4.27
C LEU A 93 36.97 0.27 -5.07
N ASP A 94 38.03 -0.32 -5.66
CA ASP A 94 38.93 0.38 -6.57
C ASP A 94 38.19 0.88 -7.84
N ASP A 95 37.40 0.02 -8.48
CA ASP A 95 36.60 0.38 -9.65
C ASP A 95 35.47 1.37 -9.31
N LEU A 96 34.82 1.21 -8.14
CA LEU A 96 33.86 2.20 -7.63
C LEU A 96 34.52 3.57 -7.40
N ARG A 97 35.71 3.63 -6.80
CA ARG A 97 36.44 4.89 -6.60
C ARG A 97 36.75 5.55 -7.95
N SER A 98 37.31 4.78 -8.88
CA SER A 98 37.63 5.25 -10.23
C SER A 98 36.40 5.75 -10.99
N TYR A 99 35.20 5.23 -10.69
CA TYR A 99 33.95 5.71 -11.25
C TYR A 99 33.50 7.04 -10.61
N LEU A 100 33.58 7.16 -9.28
CA LEU A 100 33.17 8.36 -8.54
C LEU A 100 34.08 9.57 -8.81
N ASP A 101 35.40 9.37 -8.77
CA ASP A 101 36.39 10.42 -9.08
C ASP A 101 36.27 10.94 -10.54
N GLY A 102 35.55 10.21 -11.42
CA GLY A 102 35.33 10.56 -12.82
C GLY A 102 33.99 11.24 -13.16
N ILE A 103 33.10 11.46 -12.17
CA ILE A 103 31.76 12.05 -12.40
C ILE A 103 31.48 13.34 -11.60
N GLY A 104 32.39 13.72 -10.68
CA GLY A 104 32.25 14.88 -9.81
C GLY A 104 31.31 14.68 -8.63
N HIS A 105 31.30 15.66 -7.73
CA HIS A 105 30.64 15.59 -6.42
C HIS A 105 29.16 15.16 -6.42
N VAL A 106 28.93 13.89 -6.06
CA VAL A 106 27.61 13.25 -5.88
C VAL A 106 27.44 12.63 -4.49
N THR A 107 26.21 12.42 -4.05
CA THR A 107 25.89 11.65 -2.83
C THR A 107 25.64 10.18 -3.19
N VAL A 108 26.29 9.26 -2.48
CA VAL A 108 26.33 7.83 -2.79
C VAL A 108 25.91 7.00 -1.59
N ALA A 109 24.84 6.23 -1.69
CA ALA A 109 24.40 5.30 -0.65
C ALA A 109 25.01 3.91 -0.85
N LEU A 110 25.83 3.46 0.11
CA LEU A 110 26.62 2.23 0.06
C LEU A 110 26.15 1.22 1.13
N PRO A 111 25.66 0.02 0.77
CA PRO A 111 25.27 -1.00 1.75
C PRO A 111 26.49 -1.76 2.30
N ALA A 112 26.27 -2.54 3.36
CA ALA A 112 27.29 -3.41 3.96
C ALA A 112 27.73 -4.55 3.00
N LEU A 113 28.78 -4.30 2.22
CA LEU A 113 29.24 -5.12 1.10
C LEU A 113 29.60 -6.55 1.52
N GLY A 114 28.85 -7.54 1.04
CA GLY A 114 29.11 -8.97 1.30
C GLY A 114 28.86 -9.46 2.75
N CYS A 115 28.65 -8.58 3.73
CA CYS A 115 28.51 -8.96 5.15
C CYS A 115 27.18 -9.64 5.51
N GLY A 116 26.18 -9.56 4.62
CA GLY A 116 24.91 -10.27 4.77
C GLY A 116 25.00 -11.71 4.26
N HIS A 117 24.27 -12.02 3.18
CA HIS A 117 24.27 -13.35 2.54
C HIS A 117 25.64 -13.79 1.96
N GLY A 118 26.67 -12.93 2.02
CA GLY A 118 28.04 -13.27 1.60
C GLY A 118 28.94 -13.78 2.73
N GLY A 119 28.58 -13.55 4.00
CA GLY A 119 29.32 -14.06 5.17
C GLY A 119 30.67 -13.38 5.45
N LEU A 120 30.92 -12.19 4.91
CA LEU A 120 32.12 -11.40 5.27
C LEU A 120 31.97 -10.76 6.65
N ASP A 121 33.10 -10.56 7.33
CA ASP A 121 33.15 -9.77 8.55
C ASP A 121 32.85 -8.29 8.26
N TRP A 122 32.11 -7.63 9.16
CA TRP A 122 31.73 -6.23 8.96
C TRP A 122 32.85 -5.26 9.30
N ASP A 123 33.56 -5.48 10.40
CA ASP A 123 34.53 -4.51 10.90
C ASP A 123 35.66 -4.37 9.87
N ARG A 124 36.19 -5.49 9.38
CA ARG A 124 37.16 -5.54 8.27
C ARG A 124 36.64 -4.95 6.96
N VAL A 125 35.37 -5.17 6.60
CA VAL A 125 34.79 -4.54 5.38
C VAL A 125 34.63 -3.03 5.58
N SER A 126 34.34 -2.56 6.79
CA SER A 126 34.23 -1.14 7.12
C SER A 126 35.59 -0.43 7.06
N GLU A 127 36.67 -1.10 7.47
CA GLU A 127 38.06 -0.63 7.27
C GLU A 127 38.37 -0.52 5.77
N MET A 128 38.14 -1.58 4.99
CA MET A 128 38.35 -1.56 3.54
C MET A 128 37.56 -0.46 2.82
N ILE A 129 36.33 -0.16 3.26
CA ILE A 129 35.51 0.93 2.73
C ILE A 129 36.13 2.30 3.04
N ARG A 130 36.67 2.51 4.26
CA ARG A 130 37.40 3.75 4.62
C ARG A 130 38.66 3.88 3.77
N ASP A 131 39.55 2.87 3.80
CA ASP A 131 40.86 2.91 3.15
C ASP A 131 40.78 3.17 1.64
N LYS A 132 39.73 2.68 0.98
CA LYS A 132 39.55 2.81 -0.48
C LYS A 132 38.82 4.09 -0.89
N LEU A 133 37.83 4.54 -0.11
CA LEU A 133 36.98 5.68 -0.45
C LEU A 133 37.34 6.97 0.31
N ASP A 134 38.37 6.98 1.15
CA ASP A 134 38.88 8.23 1.72
C ASP A 134 39.42 9.17 0.64
N GLY A 135 39.18 10.46 0.81
CA GLY A 135 39.50 11.51 -0.15
C GLY A 135 38.78 11.43 -1.51
N VAL A 136 37.75 10.59 -1.69
CA VAL A 136 36.91 10.56 -2.92
C VAL A 136 36.09 11.86 -3.05
N ASP A 137 35.92 12.37 -4.27
CA ASP A 137 35.04 13.53 -4.55
C ASP A 137 33.55 13.11 -4.61
N ALA A 138 33.06 12.57 -3.51
CA ALA A 138 31.67 12.19 -3.30
C ALA A 138 31.31 12.23 -1.81
N HIS A 139 30.01 12.33 -1.51
CA HIS A 139 29.48 12.14 -0.16
C HIS A 139 28.95 10.71 0.02
N VAL A 140 29.76 9.84 0.62
CA VAL A 140 29.46 8.41 0.75
C VAL A 140 28.75 8.11 2.08
N LEU A 141 27.49 7.73 1.99
CA LEU A 141 26.63 7.32 3.11
C LEU A 141 26.66 5.78 3.26
N VAL A 142 27.37 5.28 4.26
CA VAL A 142 27.62 3.84 4.46
C VAL A 142 26.61 3.23 5.45
N PHE A 143 25.79 2.29 4.98
CA PHE A 143 24.70 1.68 5.74
C PHE A 143 25.13 0.37 6.42
N GLU A 144 25.18 0.39 7.77
CA GLU A 144 25.53 -0.76 8.62
C GLU A 144 24.75 -2.06 8.27
N PRO A 145 25.27 -3.27 8.60
CA PRO A 145 24.59 -4.54 8.32
C PRO A 145 23.17 -4.67 8.89
N ALA A 146 22.85 -3.96 9.99
CA ALA A 146 21.50 -3.93 10.56
C ALA A 146 20.53 -3.11 9.68
N ALA A 147 20.97 -1.95 9.19
CA ALA A 147 20.22 -1.09 8.27
C ALA A 147 20.08 -1.76 6.89
N SER A 148 21.17 -2.32 6.36
CA SER A 148 21.17 -3.11 5.12
C SER A 148 20.22 -4.33 5.17
N ARG A 149 20.01 -4.93 6.35
CA ARG A 149 18.99 -5.97 6.57
C ARG A 149 17.56 -5.44 6.72
N LYS A 150 17.38 -4.16 7.08
CA LYS A 150 16.06 -3.49 7.10
C LYS A 150 15.59 -3.16 5.69
N ALA A 151 16.47 -2.66 4.83
CA ALA A 151 16.17 -2.36 3.41
C ALA A 151 15.57 -3.55 2.64
N GLY A 152 16.15 -4.74 2.82
CA GLY A 152 15.61 -6.00 2.26
C GLY A 152 14.27 -6.47 2.84
N ARG A 153 13.65 -5.71 3.76
CA ARG A 153 12.30 -5.90 4.30
C ARG A 153 11.38 -4.70 4.02
N SER A 154 11.90 -3.48 4.08
CA SER A 154 11.15 -2.21 3.87
C SER A 154 10.75 -1.97 2.42
N ALA A 155 11.55 -2.42 1.44
CA ALA A 155 11.22 -2.29 0.02
C ALA A 155 10.04 -3.17 -0.45
N ALA A 156 9.51 -4.02 0.45
CA ALA A 156 8.24 -4.73 0.24
C ALA A 156 7.04 -4.02 0.91
N ALA A 157 7.25 -2.90 1.59
CA ALA A 157 6.20 -2.09 2.22
C ALA A 157 5.82 -0.87 1.38
N HIS A 158 6.82 -0.07 0.95
CA HIS A 158 6.56 1.14 0.16
C HIS A 158 6.33 0.82 -1.33
N PRO A 159 5.25 1.32 -1.97
CA PRO A 159 4.95 1.07 -3.38
C PRO A 159 5.99 1.67 -4.33
N THR A 160 6.16 1.03 -5.49
CA THR A 160 6.92 1.62 -6.61
C THR A 160 6.15 2.78 -7.26
N GLY A 161 6.84 3.60 -8.08
CA GLY A 161 6.19 4.69 -8.82
C GLY A 161 4.99 4.25 -9.67
N ASP A 162 5.08 3.08 -10.31
CA ASP A 162 3.98 2.51 -11.09
C ASP A 162 2.85 1.97 -10.23
N GLU A 163 3.15 1.50 -9.02
CA GLU A 163 2.14 1.05 -8.06
C GLU A 163 1.40 2.24 -7.44
N ARG A 164 2.10 3.36 -7.20
CA ARG A 164 1.50 4.64 -6.84
C ARG A 164 0.58 5.16 -7.97
N LYS A 165 1.11 5.37 -9.18
CA LYS A 165 0.33 5.79 -10.35
C LYS A 165 -0.85 4.83 -10.64
N GLY A 166 -0.65 3.53 -10.41
CA GLY A 166 -1.67 2.49 -10.57
C GLY A 166 -2.80 2.59 -9.54
N ALA A 167 -2.46 2.82 -8.26
CA ALA A 167 -3.43 2.97 -7.18
C ALA A 167 -4.24 4.27 -7.30
N GLU A 168 -3.55 5.38 -7.61
CA GLU A 168 -4.16 6.69 -7.84
C GLU A 168 -5.18 6.63 -8.99
N ARG A 169 -4.84 5.93 -10.09
CA ARG A 169 -5.74 5.71 -11.24
C ARG A 169 -7.01 4.91 -10.91
N ILE A 170 -7.02 4.09 -9.85
CA ILE A 170 -8.21 3.36 -9.39
C ILE A 170 -8.89 3.99 -8.17
N GLY A 171 -8.49 5.22 -7.80
CA GLY A 171 -9.12 6.03 -6.75
C GLY A 171 -8.52 5.89 -5.36
N TYR A 172 -7.32 5.31 -5.21
CA TYR A 172 -6.64 5.16 -3.93
C TYR A 172 -5.46 6.13 -3.80
N SER A 173 -5.52 6.97 -2.78
CA SER A 173 -4.35 7.67 -2.23
C SER A 173 -3.42 6.69 -1.50
N ILE A 174 -2.15 7.07 -1.35
CA ILE A 174 -1.21 6.41 -0.44
C ILE A 174 -0.86 7.43 0.64
N ILE A 175 -1.09 7.04 1.89
CA ILE A 175 -0.79 7.82 3.09
C ILE A 175 0.14 7.04 4.00
N GLU A 176 0.88 7.74 4.85
CA GLU A 176 1.54 7.13 6.00
C GLU A 176 0.56 7.06 7.19
N ALA A 177 0.72 6.10 8.09
CA ALA A 177 -0.08 6.03 9.32
C ALA A 177 0.08 7.29 10.20
N ALA A 178 1.19 8.01 10.06
CA ALA A 178 1.43 9.30 10.71
C ALA A 178 0.52 10.44 10.18
N ASP A 179 -0.03 10.33 8.97
CA ASP A 179 -0.94 11.33 8.38
C ASP A 179 -2.32 11.32 9.07
N VAL A 180 -2.65 10.24 9.79
CA VAL A 180 -3.84 10.12 10.64
C VAL A 180 -3.41 9.72 12.06
N PRO A 181 -2.95 10.65 12.91
CA PRO A 181 -2.30 10.33 14.20
C PRO A 181 -3.13 9.50 15.20
N ALA A 182 -4.45 9.40 15.00
CA ALA A 182 -5.33 8.55 15.80
C ALA A 182 -5.35 7.07 15.35
N LEU A 183 -4.85 6.75 14.15
CA LEU A 183 -4.99 5.46 13.50
C LEU A 183 -3.84 4.51 13.89
N GLU A 184 -4.11 3.53 14.74
CA GLU A 184 -3.15 2.46 15.08
C GLU A 184 -3.10 1.45 13.93
N ALA A 185 -2.17 1.67 12.99
CA ALA A 185 -2.04 0.92 11.74
C ALA A 185 -0.57 0.75 11.27
N PRO A 186 -0.27 -0.23 10.41
CA PRO A 186 1.01 -0.31 9.69
C PRO A 186 1.12 0.80 8.63
N SER A 187 2.33 1.06 8.15
CA SER A 187 2.63 2.08 7.14
C SER A 187 3.41 1.48 5.96
N PRO A 188 3.20 1.94 4.71
CA PRO A 188 2.13 2.86 4.29
C PRO A 188 0.76 2.17 4.16
N LEU A 189 -0.29 2.98 3.97
CA LEU A 189 -1.67 2.54 3.72
C LEU A 189 -2.16 3.01 2.34
N PHE A 190 -2.92 2.17 1.64
CA PHE A 190 -3.69 2.58 0.46
C PHE A 190 -5.13 2.92 0.89
N VAL A 191 -5.57 4.16 0.68
CA VAL A 191 -6.87 4.65 1.14
C VAL A 191 -7.70 5.26 0.00
N SER A 192 -8.94 4.82 -0.13
CA SER A 192 -9.95 5.38 -1.03
C SER A 192 -11.20 5.75 -0.21
N GLY A 193 -11.42 7.05 0.03
CA GLY A 193 -12.51 7.56 0.87
C GLY A 193 -12.09 8.79 1.68
N SER A 194 -12.69 8.96 2.86
CA SER A 194 -12.44 10.12 3.75
C SER A 194 -11.45 9.77 4.86
N LEU A 195 -10.43 10.61 5.06
CA LEU A 195 -9.46 10.43 6.15
C LEU A 195 -10.06 10.77 7.54
N ASP A 196 -11.07 11.64 7.62
CA ASP A 196 -11.81 11.94 8.86
C ASP A 196 -12.44 10.67 9.46
N VAL A 197 -13.01 9.83 8.60
CA VAL A 197 -13.64 8.55 8.97
C VAL A 197 -12.62 7.56 9.57
N LEU A 198 -11.32 7.72 9.25
CA LEU A 198 -10.24 6.93 9.85
C LEU A 198 -9.71 7.51 11.17
N ALA A 199 -9.88 8.80 11.42
CA ALA A 199 -9.50 9.46 12.67
C ALA A 199 -10.52 9.23 13.80
N ARG A 200 -11.78 8.95 13.45
CA ARG A 200 -12.90 8.70 14.37
C ARG A 200 -12.88 7.28 14.93
N ASN A 201 -13.44 7.10 16.14
CA ASN A 201 -13.66 5.79 16.76
C ASN A 201 -14.47 4.86 15.84
N TRP A 202 -14.19 3.56 15.85
CA TRP A 202 -14.96 2.56 15.08
C TRP A 202 -15.81 1.64 15.97
N VAL A 203 -16.99 1.27 15.47
CA VAL A 203 -17.68 0.03 15.85
C VAL A 203 -17.13 -1.09 14.96
N ALA A 204 -16.37 -2.03 15.53
CA ALA A 204 -15.88 -3.19 14.80
C ALA A 204 -17.00 -4.23 14.61
N LEU A 205 -17.51 -4.32 13.38
CA LEU A 205 -18.53 -5.29 12.99
C LEU A 205 -17.89 -6.63 12.57
N LEU A 206 -18.35 -7.69 13.22
CA LEU A 206 -17.91 -9.07 13.03
C LEU A 206 -19.13 -9.92 12.61
N PRO A 207 -19.41 -10.00 11.31
CA PRO A 207 -20.48 -10.83 10.77
C PRO A 207 -20.00 -12.27 10.55
N SER A 208 -20.95 -13.19 10.35
CA SER A 208 -20.58 -14.52 9.87
C SER A 208 -19.97 -14.47 8.46
N ARG A 209 -19.35 -15.58 8.03
CA ARG A 209 -18.72 -15.66 6.69
C ARG A 209 -19.72 -15.69 5.55
N SER A 210 -20.95 -16.11 5.83
CA SER A 210 -22.07 -16.23 4.90
C SER A 210 -23.40 -15.88 5.61
N PRO A 211 -23.65 -14.59 5.93
CA PRO A 211 -24.84 -14.16 6.66
C PRO A 211 -26.14 -14.63 6.01
N GLY A 212 -26.95 -15.35 6.78
CA GLY A 212 -28.32 -15.68 6.40
C GLY A 212 -29.27 -14.49 6.59
N GLU A 213 -30.46 -14.55 5.98
CA GLU A 213 -31.40 -13.41 5.97
C GLU A 213 -31.76 -12.89 7.38
N ARG A 214 -31.75 -13.75 8.40
CA ARG A 214 -31.96 -13.34 9.81
C ARG A 214 -30.85 -12.43 10.34
N GLU A 215 -29.58 -12.69 9.99
CA GLU A 215 -28.45 -11.85 10.35
C GLU A 215 -28.48 -10.54 9.54
N LEU A 216 -28.74 -10.62 8.23
CA LEU A 216 -28.87 -9.44 7.36
C LEU A 216 -30.00 -8.51 7.82
N GLN A 217 -31.16 -9.05 8.21
CA GLN A 217 -32.27 -8.26 8.73
C GLN A 217 -31.96 -7.66 10.11
N ALA A 218 -31.26 -8.37 11.00
CA ALA A 218 -30.78 -7.80 12.26
C ALA A 218 -29.80 -6.64 12.02
N LEU A 219 -28.87 -6.79 11.07
CA LEU A 219 -27.94 -5.74 10.66
C LEU A 219 -28.64 -4.53 10.04
N ARG A 220 -29.68 -4.72 9.21
CA ARG A 220 -30.52 -3.62 8.68
C ARG A 220 -31.19 -2.82 9.79
N SER A 221 -31.79 -3.50 10.76
CA SER A 221 -32.42 -2.84 11.92
C SER A 221 -31.38 -2.07 12.75
N ILE A 222 -30.24 -2.70 13.06
CA ILE A 222 -29.15 -2.07 13.83
C ILE A 222 -28.58 -0.84 13.09
N ALA A 223 -28.37 -0.93 11.78
CA ALA A 223 -27.91 0.20 10.96
C ALA A 223 -28.89 1.38 11.01
N SER A 224 -30.20 1.12 11.04
CA SER A 224 -31.24 2.15 11.14
C SER A 224 -31.25 2.85 12.50
N GLU A 225 -31.11 2.11 13.60
CA GLU A 225 -30.97 2.70 14.95
C GLU A 225 -29.64 3.45 15.12
N LEU A 226 -28.55 2.92 14.52
CA LEU A 226 -27.25 3.58 14.53
C LEU A 226 -27.35 4.98 13.90
N ALA A 227 -28.01 5.09 12.74
CA ALA A 227 -28.27 6.35 12.04
C ALA A 227 -29.18 7.30 12.83
N ARG A 228 -30.34 6.82 13.31
CA ARG A 228 -31.34 7.66 14.00
C ARG A 228 -30.84 8.36 15.27
N SER A 229 -29.78 7.86 15.90
CA SER A 229 -29.16 8.47 17.08
C SER A 229 -28.55 9.87 16.87
N GLY A 230 -28.33 10.31 15.62
CA GLY A 230 -27.71 11.60 15.31
C GLY A 230 -26.20 11.73 15.60
N LYS A 231 -25.53 10.67 16.09
CA LYS A 231 -24.09 10.70 16.39
C LYS A 231 -23.24 10.31 15.17
N SER A 232 -22.04 10.89 15.06
CA SER A 232 -21.12 10.72 13.92
C SER A 232 -20.36 9.38 13.96
N LYS A 233 -21.09 8.27 13.71
CA LYS A 233 -20.59 6.90 13.87
C LYS A 233 -19.88 6.35 12.64
N VAL A 234 -18.89 5.50 12.89
CA VAL A 234 -18.18 4.71 11.88
C VAL A 234 -18.33 3.23 12.20
N VAL A 235 -18.72 2.42 11.22
CA VAL A 235 -18.72 0.95 11.31
C VAL A 235 -17.56 0.40 10.49
N ALA A 236 -16.68 -0.39 11.11
CA ALA A 236 -15.51 -0.97 10.45
C ALA A 236 -15.60 -2.49 10.38
N LEU A 237 -15.23 -3.08 9.24
CA LEU A 237 -15.19 -4.53 9.04
C LEU A 237 -14.08 -4.94 8.05
N VAL A 238 -13.64 -6.21 8.13
CA VAL A 238 -12.65 -6.78 7.20
C VAL A 238 -13.35 -7.44 6.01
N HIS A 239 -12.86 -7.17 4.80
CA HIS A 239 -13.29 -7.83 3.57
C HIS A 239 -12.84 -9.31 3.56
N GLY A 240 -13.79 -10.22 3.65
CA GLY A 240 -13.56 -11.66 3.43
C GLY A 240 -14.06 -12.13 2.07
N THR A 241 -15.30 -11.76 1.73
CA THR A 241 -16.01 -12.19 0.50
C THR A 241 -16.83 -11.04 -0.06
N ARG A 242 -17.51 -11.25 -1.20
CA ARG A 242 -18.49 -10.28 -1.72
C ARG A 242 -19.63 -10.01 -0.72
N VAL A 243 -19.96 -10.95 0.17
CA VAL A 243 -21.00 -10.73 1.19
C VAL A 243 -20.54 -9.70 2.24
N SER A 244 -19.23 -9.52 2.45
CA SER A 244 -18.70 -8.39 3.24
C SER A 244 -18.98 -7.02 2.59
N GLU A 245 -19.04 -6.96 1.26
CA GLU A 245 -19.40 -5.76 0.49
C GLU A 245 -20.91 -5.46 0.61
N GLU A 246 -21.74 -6.50 0.59
CA GLU A 246 -23.19 -6.42 0.79
C GLU A 246 -23.57 -6.03 2.22
N VAL A 247 -22.85 -6.53 3.23
CA VAL A 247 -22.96 -6.08 4.63
C VAL A 247 -22.56 -4.60 4.75
N ALA A 248 -21.44 -4.17 4.16
CA ALA A 248 -21.06 -2.75 4.15
C ALA A 248 -22.15 -1.86 3.52
N ALA A 249 -22.76 -2.32 2.42
CA ALA A 249 -23.86 -1.62 1.74
C ALA A 249 -25.12 -1.44 2.60
N ILE A 250 -25.35 -2.26 3.64
CA ILE A 250 -26.47 -2.07 4.58
C ILE A 250 -26.29 -0.79 5.40
N PHE A 251 -25.09 -0.54 5.92
CA PHE A 251 -24.79 0.62 6.76
C PHE A 251 -24.71 1.91 5.95
N LEU A 252 -24.06 1.86 4.79
CA LEU A 252 -23.97 2.99 3.84
C LEU A 252 -25.36 3.48 3.38
N ARG A 253 -26.30 2.56 3.11
CA ARG A 253 -27.70 2.87 2.74
C ARG A 253 -28.52 3.48 3.88
N GLN A 254 -28.06 3.42 5.12
CA GLN A 254 -28.71 4.08 6.28
C GLN A 254 -28.02 5.41 6.66
N GLY A 255 -26.97 5.83 5.94
CA GLY A 255 -26.23 7.06 6.28
C GLY A 255 -25.11 6.85 7.30
N VAL A 256 -24.70 5.62 7.58
CA VAL A 256 -23.62 5.30 8.51
C VAL A 256 -22.30 5.19 7.75
N ASP A 257 -21.30 5.99 8.14
CA ASP A 257 -19.96 5.91 7.55
C ASP A 257 -19.36 4.52 7.79
N THR A 258 -18.74 3.94 6.75
CA THR A 258 -18.30 2.55 6.76
C THR A 258 -16.85 2.41 6.30
N VAL A 259 -16.03 1.76 7.12
CA VAL A 259 -14.62 1.44 6.83
C VAL A 259 -14.51 -0.04 6.44
N LEU A 260 -14.17 -0.31 5.18
CA LEU A 260 -13.99 -1.67 4.67
C LEU A 260 -12.48 -1.96 4.49
N LEU A 261 -11.92 -2.72 5.44
CA LEU A 261 -10.49 -3.04 5.50
C LEU A 261 -10.17 -4.20 4.55
N LEU A 262 -9.16 -4.04 3.70
CA LEU A 262 -8.82 -4.96 2.61
C LEU A 262 -7.58 -5.79 2.95
N PRO A 263 -7.70 -7.10 3.27
CA PRO A 263 -6.56 -7.99 3.55
C PRO A 263 -5.85 -8.48 2.26
N PHE A 264 -5.71 -7.58 1.28
CA PHE A 264 -5.05 -7.75 -0.01
C PHE A 264 -4.78 -6.37 -0.64
N GLY A 265 -3.77 -6.30 -1.50
CA GLY A 265 -3.35 -5.09 -2.20
C GLY A 265 -4.36 -4.62 -3.24
N VAL A 266 -4.51 -3.30 -3.36
CA VAL A 266 -5.56 -2.64 -4.15
C VAL A 266 -5.48 -2.94 -5.66
N LEU A 267 -4.31 -3.30 -6.18
CA LEU A 267 -4.10 -3.64 -7.60
C LEU A 267 -4.34 -5.14 -7.91
N THR A 268 -4.77 -5.95 -6.94
CA THR A 268 -4.98 -7.39 -7.14
C THR A 268 -6.37 -7.78 -7.67
N ARG A 269 -7.33 -6.85 -7.68
CA ARG A 269 -8.74 -7.07 -8.06
C ARG A 269 -9.30 -5.85 -8.79
N LYS A 270 -10.48 -6.00 -9.42
CA LYS A 270 -11.24 -4.84 -9.94
C LYS A 270 -11.65 -3.92 -8.79
N SER A 271 -11.67 -2.61 -9.06
CA SER A 271 -11.97 -1.56 -8.07
C SER A 271 -13.32 -1.81 -7.36
N ILE A 272 -13.25 -1.99 -6.04
CA ILE A 272 -14.40 -2.09 -5.11
C ILE A 272 -15.17 -0.75 -4.98
N PRO A 273 -14.52 0.44 -4.89
CA PRO A 273 -15.23 1.73 -4.80
C PRO A 273 -16.35 1.89 -5.84
N ASN A 274 -16.09 1.47 -7.08
CA ASN A 274 -17.01 1.56 -8.21
C ASN A 274 -18.27 0.68 -8.10
N GLN A 275 -18.32 -0.27 -7.16
CA GLN A 275 -19.40 -1.24 -7.00
C GLN A 275 -20.33 -0.93 -5.81
N ILE A 276 -19.82 -0.31 -4.74
CA ILE A 276 -20.57 -0.06 -3.50
C ILE A 276 -20.85 1.43 -3.29
N GLY A 277 -19.87 2.30 -3.57
CA GLY A 277 -19.88 3.72 -3.19
C GLY A 277 -20.85 4.63 -3.95
N LYS A 278 -21.82 4.06 -4.67
CA LYS A 278 -22.85 4.78 -5.45
C LYS A 278 -24.27 4.60 -4.93
N GLU A 279 -24.50 3.71 -3.97
CA GLU A 279 -25.85 3.32 -3.51
C GLU A 279 -26.17 3.71 -2.07
N GLY A 280 -25.33 4.55 -1.42
CA GLY A 280 -25.48 4.93 -0.02
C GLY A 280 -25.41 6.44 0.22
N THR A 281 -25.90 6.86 1.38
CA THR A 281 -25.81 8.24 1.89
C THR A 281 -24.63 8.43 2.87
N GLY A 282 -24.12 7.34 3.47
CA GLY A 282 -22.92 7.35 4.31
C GLY A 282 -21.63 7.26 3.49
N SER A 283 -20.50 7.70 4.05
CA SER A 283 -19.20 7.65 3.38
C SER A 283 -18.59 6.25 3.43
N LEU A 284 -18.23 5.68 2.28
CA LEU A 284 -17.41 4.47 2.20
C LEU A 284 -15.93 4.87 2.18
N THR A 285 -15.16 4.35 3.14
CA THR A 285 -13.70 4.42 3.12
C THR A 285 -13.10 3.02 3.09
N LEU A 286 -12.23 2.78 2.11
CA LEU A 286 -11.54 1.51 1.89
C LEU A 286 -10.06 1.69 2.25
N VAL A 287 -9.52 0.76 3.05
CA VAL A 287 -8.13 0.82 3.51
C VAL A 287 -7.44 -0.52 3.30
N SER A 288 -6.28 -0.53 2.64
CA SER A 288 -5.42 -1.70 2.55
C SER A 288 -4.09 -1.47 3.28
N PRO A 289 -3.75 -2.28 4.30
CA PRO A 289 -2.42 -2.35 4.91
C PRO A 289 -1.45 -3.25 4.12
N ALA A 290 -1.79 -3.61 2.88
CA ALA A 290 -1.01 -4.52 2.04
C ALA A 290 -0.24 -3.75 0.97
N ALA A 291 0.97 -4.22 0.62
CA ALA A 291 1.67 -3.79 -0.59
C ALA A 291 0.73 -3.86 -1.82
N ALA A 292 0.88 -2.95 -2.78
CA ALA A 292 -0.13 -2.69 -3.82
C ALA A 292 -0.60 -3.94 -4.60
N LYS A 293 0.31 -4.88 -4.88
CA LYS A 293 0.05 -6.15 -5.59
C LYS A 293 0.01 -7.38 -4.66
N GLY A 294 0.01 -7.18 -3.34
CA GLY A 294 0.04 -8.23 -2.32
C GLY A 294 -1.22 -9.09 -2.31
N ARG A 295 -1.09 -10.40 -2.54
CA ARG A 295 -2.23 -11.32 -2.52
C ARG A 295 -2.71 -11.58 -1.08
N TRP A 296 -3.97 -12.00 -0.94
CA TRP A 296 -4.52 -12.42 0.35
C TRP A 296 -3.66 -13.53 0.98
N THR A 297 -3.38 -13.41 2.28
CA THR A 297 -2.73 -14.44 3.09
C THR A 297 -3.32 -14.46 4.49
N ARG A 298 -3.16 -15.58 5.22
CA ARG A 298 -3.55 -15.67 6.64
C ARG A 298 -2.85 -14.64 7.53
N GLN A 299 -1.58 -14.32 7.24
CA GLN A 299 -0.82 -13.32 7.98
C GLN A 299 -1.38 -11.90 7.76
N LEU A 300 -1.63 -11.54 6.50
CA LEU A 300 -2.18 -10.24 6.15
C LEU A 300 -3.63 -10.08 6.67
N PHE A 301 -4.43 -11.14 6.64
CA PHE A 301 -5.75 -11.15 7.27
C PHE A 301 -5.67 -10.94 8.79
N ALA A 302 -4.73 -11.61 9.48
CA ALA A 302 -4.51 -11.40 10.91
C ALA A 302 -4.07 -9.96 11.23
N GLN A 303 -3.14 -9.39 10.45
CA GLN A 303 -2.71 -8.00 10.56
C GLN A 303 -3.88 -7.02 10.36
N THR A 304 -4.76 -7.28 9.39
CA THR A 304 -5.96 -6.47 9.12
C THR A 304 -6.99 -6.59 10.26
N MET A 305 -7.16 -7.78 10.85
CA MET A 305 -8.01 -8.02 12.03
C MET A 305 -7.45 -7.42 13.32
N ASP A 306 -6.12 -7.33 13.46
CA ASP A 306 -5.48 -6.68 14.59
C ASP A 306 -5.55 -5.14 14.44
N MET A 307 -5.46 -4.59 13.22
CA MET A 307 -5.75 -3.18 12.91
C MET A 307 -7.22 -2.82 13.16
N LEU A 308 -8.19 -3.69 12.79
CA LEU A 308 -9.60 -3.48 13.12
C LEU A 308 -9.81 -3.30 14.64
N ARG A 309 -9.15 -4.15 15.44
CA ARG A 309 -9.28 -4.16 16.90
C ARG A 309 -8.60 -2.97 17.57
N ALA A 310 -7.42 -2.57 17.10
CA ALA A 310 -6.67 -1.46 17.69
C ALA A 310 -7.40 -0.09 17.61
N ASN A 311 -8.36 0.03 16.70
CA ASN A 311 -9.14 1.26 16.46
C ASN A 311 -10.63 1.12 16.84
N ALA A 312 -11.01 -0.02 17.43
CA ALA A 312 -12.39 -0.29 17.85
C ALA A 312 -12.67 0.26 19.26
N ALA A 313 -13.61 1.21 19.37
CA ALA A 313 -14.17 1.64 20.65
C ALA A 313 -15.25 0.69 21.17
N ALA A 314 -15.92 -0.03 20.27
CA ALA A 314 -16.86 -1.10 20.61
C ALA A 314 -16.86 -2.19 19.54
N MET A 315 -17.30 -3.39 19.90
CA MET A 315 -17.41 -4.55 19.01
C MET A 315 -18.88 -4.96 18.84
N LEU A 316 -19.32 -5.15 17.59
CA LEU A 316 -20.64 -5.68 17.22
C LEU A 316 -20.48 -7.07 16.60
N LEU A 317 -20.92 -8.10 17.31
CA LEU A 317 -20.92 -9.48 16.85
C LEU A 317 -22.31 -9.86 16.32
N SER A 318 -22.45 -10.02 15.00
CA SER A 318 -23.70 -10.49 14.38
C SER A 318 -23.66 -11.97 13.96
N ASP A 319 -22.47 -12.57 13.91
CA ASP A 319 -22.26 -14.00 13.68
C ASP A 319 -23.00 -14.84 14.74
N PRO A 320 -23.97 -15.71 14.36
CA PRO A 320 -24.73 -16.53 15.31
C PRO A 320 -23.89 -17.65 15.94
N GLU A 321 -22.90 -18.17 15.20
CA GLU A 321 -22.08 -19.33 15.57
C GLU A 321 -20.61 -19.09 15.20
N PRO A 322 -19.92 -18.16 15.89
CA PRO A 322 -18.56 -17.77 15.56
C PRO A 322 -17.53 -18.81 16.04
N ASP A 323 -17.45 -19.97 15.37
CA ASP A 323 -16.49 -21.06 15.63
C ASP A 323 -15.03 -20.60 15.77
N TRP A 324 -14.70 -19.50 15.10
CA TRP A 324 -13.38 -18.90 15.06
C TRP A 324 -13.08 -18.04 16.31
N LEU A 325 -14.11 -17.58 17.02
CA LEU A 325 -14.05 -16.75 18.21
C LEU A 325 -13.95 -17.62 19.48
N THR A 326 -12.93 -18.48 19.50
CA THR A 326 -12.54 -19.28 20.68
C THR A 326 -12.26 -18.40 21.90
N SER A 327 -12.10 -18.99 23.10
CA SER A 327 -11.71 -18.24 24.31
C SER A 327 -10.48 -17.35 24.10
N LYS A 328 -9.43 -17.85 23.44
CA LYS A 328 -8.24 -17.07 23.04
C LYS A 328 -8.50 -15.99 22.00
N GLY A 329 -9.61 -16.10 21.27
CA GLY A 329 -10.15 -15.05 20.41
C GLY A 329 -10.84 -13.95 21.22
N LEU A 330 -11.72 -14.31 22.16
CA LEU A 330 -12.38 -13.38 23.08
C LEU A 330 -11.37 -12.64 23.98
N GLU A 331 -10.33 -13.32 24.46
CA GLU A 331 -9.21 -12.72 25.23
C GLU A 331 -8.59 -11.51 24.51
N LYS A 332 -8.43 -11.56 23.18
CA LYS A 332 -7.92 -10.41 22.40
C LYS A 332 -8.85 -9.19 22.43
N TRP A 333 -10.16 -9.40 22.59
CA TRP A 333 -11.18 -8.36 22.61
C TRP A 333 -11.64 -7.99 24.04
N ALA A 334 -11.06 -8.57 25.09
CA ALA A 334 -11.52 -8.43 26.47
C ALA A 334 -11.45 -7.00 27.06
N GLN A 335 -10.81 -6.06 26.37
CA GLN A 335 -10.75 -4.63 26.74
C GLN A 335 -11.68 -3.76 25.86
N THR A 336 -12.29 -4.32 24.81
CA THR A 336 -13.27 -3.65 23.94
C THR A 336 -14.68 -4.07 24.37
N PRO A 337 -15.61 -3.16 24.69
CA PRO A 337 -16.98 -3.53 25.01
C PRO A 337 -17.66 -4.28 23.85
N ILE A 338 -18.18 -5.48 24.13
CA ILE A 338 -18.83 -6.34 23.14
C ILE A 338 -20.35 -6.20 23.26
N SER A 339 -21.02 -5.92 22.14
CA SER A 339 -22.45 -6.15 21.94
C SER A 339 -22.66 -7.25 20.91
N TYR A 340 -23.63 -8.15 21.12
CA TYR A 340 -23.87 -9.28 20.22
C TYR A 340 -25.36 -9.50 19.91
N VAL A 341 -25.68 -9.96 18.70
CA VAL A 341 -27.07 -10.28 18.33
C VAL A 341 -27.51 -11.58 19.00
N ARG A 342 -28.58 -11.53 19.82
CA ARG A 342 -29.06 -12.70 20.56
C ARG A 342 -30.06 -13.53 19.75
N TYR A 343 -29.55 -14.57 19.10
CA TYR A 343 -30.37 -15.59 18.42
C TYR A 343 -30.86 -16.69 19.38
N GLU A 344 -32.01 -17.28 19.09
CA GLU A 344 -32.55 -18.44 19.84
C GLU A 344 -31.65 -19.69 19.72
N THR A 345 -31.00 -19.86 18.57
CA THR A 345 -30.13 -21.00 18.26
C THR A 345 -28.76 -20.93 18.91
N MET A 346 -28.36 -19.79 19.48
CA MET A 346 -26.99 -19.58 19.96
C MET A 346 -26.62 -20.59 21.07
N PRO A 347 -25.58 -21.43 20.88
CA PRO A 347 -25.20 -22.48 21.82
C PRO A 347 -24.99 -21.96 23.25
N PRO A 348 -25.43 -22.69 24.30
CA PRO A 348 -25.25 -22.27 25.69
C PRO A 348 -23.81 -21.91 26.02
N GLN A 349 -22.85 -22.75 25.62
CA GLN A 349 -21.41 -22.53 25.83
C GLN A 349 -20.90 -21.21 25.21
N MET A 350 -21.45 -20.78 24.08
CA MET A 350 -21.10 -19.49 23.46
C MET A 350 -21.70 -18.33 24.25
N ARG A 351 -22.95 -18.46 24.73
CA ARG A 351 -23.58 -17.46 25.61
C ARG A 351 -22.84 -17.32 26.94
N ASP A 352 -22.39 -18.42 27.52
CA ASP A 352 -21.63 -18.45 28.77
C ASP A 352 -20.23 -17.83 28.58
N ALA A 353 -19.56 -18.11 27.45
CA ALA A 353 -18.28 -17.50 27.09
C ALA A 353 -18.38 -15.99 26.84
N LEU A 354 -19.44 -15.54 26.15
CA LEU A 354 -19.73 -14.12 25.92
C LEU A 354 -20.05 -13.39 27.24
N ALA A 355 -20.89 -13.98 28.10
CA ALA A 355 -21.19 -13.44 29.42
C ALA A 355 -19.93 -13.38 30.32
N GLY A 356 -19.05 -14.38 30.22
CA GLY A 356 -17.77 -14.43 30.94
C GLY A 356 -16.77 -13.31 30.58
N VAL A 357 -16.94 -12.66 29.43
CA VAL A 357 -16.18 -11.45 29.03
C VAL A 357 -17.03 -10.17 29.11
N GLY A 358 -18.20 -10.21 29.76
CA GLY A 358 -19.06 -9.04 29.96
C GLY A 358 -19.82 -8.57 28.71
N ALA A 359 -19.88 -9.39 27.65
CA ALA A 359 -20.59 -9.05 26.42
C ALA A 359 -22.11 -8.92 26.65
N ARG A 360 -22.74 -7.91 26.02
CA ARG A 360 -24.16 -7.60 26.22
C ARG A 360 -25.02 -7.98 25.00
N PRO A 361 -26.19 -8.62 25.20
CA PRO A 361 -27.08 -8.99 24.10
C PRO A 361 -27.87 -7.80 23.56
N ILE A 362 -27.87 -7.63 22.24
CA ILE A 362 -28.84 -6.82 21.50
C ILE A 362 -30.13 -7.65 21.37
N GLY A 363 -31.12 -7.30 22.19
CA GLY A 363 -32.50 -7.79 22.09
C GLY A 363 -33.43 -6.74 21.46
N ARG A 364 -34.73 -7.02 21.38
CA ARG A 364 -35.74 -6.02 20.99
C ARG A 364 -36.19 -5.20 22.21
N ARG A 365 -36.41 -3.88 22.02
CA ARG A 365 -37.16 -3.05 22.98
C ARG A 365 -38.61 -3.52 23.07
N GLY A 366 -39.22 -3.39 24.24
CA GLY A 366 -40.61 -3.81 24.47
C GLY A 366 -41.67 -2.84 23.92
N GLU A 367 -41.28 -1.62 23.56
CA GLU A 367 -42.20 -0.54 23.18
C GLU A 367 -42.50 -0.51 21.67
N ASP A 368 -41.48 -0.71 20.84
CA ASP A 368 -41.54 -0.56 19.37
C ASP A 368 -40.92 -1.76 18.60
N GLY A 369 -40.31 -2.71 19.31
CA GLY A 369 -39.62 -3.86 18.70
C GLY A 369 -38.27 -3.54 18.04
N THR A 370 -37.74 -2.32 18.15
CA THR A 370 -36.41 -1.94 17.62
C THR A 370 -35.29 -2.65 18.38
N PRO A 371 -34.10 -2.86 17.78
CA PRO A 371 -32.97 -3.43 18.50
C PRO A 371 -32.47 -2.44 19.57
N ASN A 372 -32.37 -2.88 20.82
CA ASN A 372 -31.71 -2.11 21.87
C ASN A 372 -30.20 -2.14 21.61
N ILE A 373 -29.68 -1.02 21.11
CA ILE A 373 -28.24 -0.82 20.87
C ILE A 373 -27.60 0.16 21.86
N ASP A 374 -28.28 0.55 22.94
CA ASP A 374 -27.84 1.65 23.81
C ASP A 374 -26.42 1.39 24.36
N HIS A 375 -26.15 0.16 24.79
CA HIS A 375 -24.82 -0.27 25.27
C HIS A 375 -23.71 -0.23 24.20
N LEU A 376 -24.06 -0.34 22.92
CA LEU A 376 -23.13 -0.17 21.81
C LEU A 376 -22.81 1.32 21.59
N LEU A 377 -23.70 2.22 22.03
CA LEU A 377 -23.50 3.68 21.95
C LEU A 377 -22.71 4.16 23.17
N ASP A 378 -23.15 3.78 24.38
CA ASP A 378 -22.45 4.05 25.65
C ASP A 378 -20.95 3.73 25.55
N ALA A 379 -20.63 2.57 24.96
CA ALA A 379 -19.26 2.10 24.72
C ALA A 379 -18.48 2.90 23.65
N PHE A 380 -19.17 3.45 22.66
CA PHE A 380 -18.57 4.24 21.59
C PHE A 380 -18.30 5.70 22.02
N ASP A 381 -19.17 6.23 22.88
CA ASP A 381 -19.11 7.58 23.44
C ASP A 381 -18.10 7.72 24.60
N ALA A 382 -17.94 6.68 25.43
CA ALA A 382 -16.94 6.66 26.50
C ALA A 382 -15.51 6.69 25.91
N SER A 383 -14.69 7.66 26.32
CA SER A 383 -13.52 8.04 25.51
C SER A 383 -12.39 7.00 25.49
N ARG A 384 -11.67 6.94 24.37
CA ARG A 384 -10.50 6.06 24.14
C ARG A 384 -9.36 6.30 25.14
N ILE A 385 -9.33 7.45 25.82
CA ILE A 385 -8.36 7.78 26.86
C ILE A 385 -8.77 7.13 28.19
N GLU A 386 -10.03 7.31 28.60
CA GLU A 386 -10.56 6.78 29.86
C GLU A 386 -10.64 5.25 29.84
N GLN A 387 -11.07 4.65 28.72
CA GLN A 387 -11.09 3.20 28.56
C GLN A 387 -9.68 2.59 28.67
N ARG A 388 -8.67 3.18 28.02
CA ARG A 388 -7.28 2.69 28.05
C ARG A 388 -6.66 2.86 29.44
N ALA A 389 -6.89 4.00 30.10
CA ALA A 389 -6.46 4.23 31.48
C ALA A 389 -7.12 3.25 32.48
N ALA A 390 -8.42 2.96 32.32
CA ALA A 390 -9.13 1.98 33.14
C ALA A 390 -8.65 0.54 32.88
N ALA A 391 -8.41 0.16 31.61
CA ALA A 391 -7.87 -1.14 31.24
C ALA A 391 -6.46 -1.37 31.79
N ASP A 392 -5.56 -0.39 31.65
CA ASP A 392 -4.20 -0.44 32.19
C ASP A 392 -4.19 -0.50 33.72
N ALA A 393 -5.11 0.23 34.38
CA ALA A 393 -5.28 0.14 35.83
C ALA A 393 -5.80 -1.23 36.26
N LEU A 394 -6.82 -1.77 35.58
CA LEU A 394 -7.39 -3.09 35.89
C LEU A 394 -6.37 -4.20 35.68
N GLN A 395 -5.59 -4.14 34.59
CA GLN A 395 -4.52 -5.11 34.34
C GLN A 395 -3.41 -5.02 35.39
N LYS A 396 -2.97 -3.81 35.78
CA LYS A 396 -2.05 -3.61 36.92
C LYS A 396 -2.61 -4.17 38.23
N THR A 397 -3.91 -4.03 38.52
CA THR A 397 -4.48 -4.64 39.75
C THR A 397 -4.43 -6.17 39.71
N LYS A 398 -4.63 -6.81 38.55
CA LYS A 398 -4.47 -8.27 38.40
C LYS A 398 -3.01 -8.69 38.56
N GLU A 399 -2.07 -7.96 37.96
CA GLU A 399 -0.63 -8.22 38.11
C GLU A 399 -0.17 -8.05 39.57
N VAL A 400 -0.71 -7.06 40.30
CA VAL A 400 -0.46 -6.85 41.74
C VAL A 400 -1.12 -7.90 42.62
N GLU A 401 -2.33 -8.38 42.33
CA GLU A 401 -2.94 -9.51 43.06
C GLU A 401 -2.16 -10.83 42.84
N ILE A 402 -1.54 -11.01 41.66
CA ILE A 402 -0.66 -12.16 41.36
C ILE A 402 0.69 -12.02 42.10
N ALA A 403 1.32 -10.83 42.07
CA ALA A 403 2.59 -10.58 42.76
C ALA A 403 2.47 -10.54 44.29
N GLY A 404 1.31 -10.10 44.83
CA GLY A 404 1.05 -9.91 46.26
C GLY A 404 1.12 -11.17 47.12
N LYS A 405 1.24 -12.36 46.51
CA LYS A 405 1.53 -13.62 47.20
C LYS A 405 2.99 -13.74 47.69
N ALA A 406 3.88 -12.78 47.39
CA ALA A 406 5.30 -12.88 47.70
C ALA A 406 5.94 -11.57 48.24
N THR A 407 5.39 -10.96 49.30
CA THR A 407 6.08 -9.89 50.06
C THR A 407 5.55 -9.71 51.49
N LYS A 408 6.16 -8.82 52.29
CA LYS A 408 6.00 -8.75 53.77
C LYS A 408 4.75 -7.98 54.24
N PRO A 409 4.29 -8.17 55.51
CA PRO A 409 2.94 -7.78 55.93
C PRO A 409 2.64 -6.29 56.12
N VAL A 410 3.64 -5.40 56.08
CA VAL A 410 3.44 -3.98 56.42
C VAL A 410 2.85 -3.20 55.25
N GLU A 411 3.48 -3.30 54.07
CA GLU A 411 3.04 -2.62 52.84
C GLU A 411 1.65 -3.08 52.38
N GLN A 412 1.30 -4.34 52.66
CA GLN A 412 -0.03 -4.89 52.39
C GLN A 412 -1.17 -4.10 53.08
N ARG A 413 -0.90 -3.40 54.19
CA ARG A 413 -1.96 -2.76 55.00
C ARG A 413 -2.44 -1.43 54.39
N ASP A 414 -1.53 -0.63 53.87
CA ASP A 414 -1.87 0.64 53.21
C ASP A 414 -2.23 0.43 51.73
N ALA A 415 -1.68 -0.59 51.09
CA ALA A 415 -2.19 -1.09 49.80
C ALA A 415 -3.65 -1.55 49.91
N ARG A 416 -4.02 -2.27 50.99
CA ARG A 416 -5.42 -2.68 51.23
C ARG A 416 -6.36 -1.49 51.37
N LYS A 417 -6.04 -0.52 52.23
CA LYS A 417 -6.86 0.69 52.40
C LYS A 417 -7.09 1.41 51.07
N THR A 418 -6.02 1.58 50.28
CA THR A 418 -6.10 2.24 48.97
C THR A 418 -7.01 1.46 48.02
N ALA A 419 -6.93 0.12 48.00
CA ALA A 419 -7.81 -0.74 47.21
C ALA A 419 -9.26 -0.77 47.72
N GLU A 420 -9.49 -0.64 49.03
CA GLU A 420 -10.81 -0.53 49.65
C GLU A 420 -11.47 0.80 49.27
N THR A 421 -10.79 1.95 49.42
CA THR A 421 -11.33 3.25 49.00
C THR A 421 -11.62 3.31 47.49
N VAL A 422 -10.80 2.68 46.64
CA VAL A 422 -11.06 2.57 45.20
C VAL A 422 -12.25 1.65 44.91
N ARG A 423 -12.46 0.56 45.67
CA ARG A 423 -13.64 -0.31 45.54
C ARG A 423 -14.92 0.38 46.02
N GLU A 424 -14.88 1.16 47.10
CA GLU A 424 -16.02 1.95 47.58
C GLU A 424 -16.41 3.04 46.57
N ALA A 425 -15.42 3.74 46.00
CA ALA A 425 -15.65 4.69 44.92
C ALA A 425 -16.31 4.01 43.70
N TRP A 426 -15.79 2.87 43.25
CA TRP A 426 -16.39 2.08 42.15
C TRP A 426 -17.82 1.61 42.45
N ALA A 427 -18.08 1.09 43.65
CA ALA A 427 -19.41 0.66 44.06
C ALA A 427 -20.43 1.81 43.96
N SER A 428 -20.06 3.00 44.46
CA SER A 428 -20.91 4.21 44.41
C SER A 428 -21.21 4.73 43.00
N ILE A 429 -20.41 4.33 42.01
CA ILE A 429 -20.61 4.62 40.58
C ILE A 429 -21.53 3.56 39.97
N THR A 430 -21.27 2.27 40.21
CA THR A 430 -22.08 1.17 39.64
C THR A 430 -23.49 1.07 40.21
N GLU A 431 -23.71 1.37 41.49
CA GLU A 431 -25.05 1.31 42.10
C GLU A 431 -26.01 2.35 41.51
N LYS A 432 -25.51 3.41 40.87
CA LYS A 432 -26.33 4.47 40.25
C LYS A 432 -26.80 4.17 38.83
N SER A 433 -26.38 3.05 38.22
CA SER A 433 -26.65 2.77 36.80
C SER A 433 -27.05 1.32 36.49
N VAL A 434 -27.64 0.59 37.44
CA VAL A 434 -28.12 -0.80 37.24
C VAL A 434 -29.63 -0.91 37.47
N PRO A 435 -30.45 -0.83 36.41
CA PRO A 435 -31.76 -1.46 36.40
C PRO A 435 -31.61 -2.99 36.53
N LYS A 436 -32.55 -3.65 37.21
CA LYS A 436 -32.60 -5.12 37.23
C LYS A 436 -32.86 -5.68 35.82
N GLU A 437 -32.41 -6.92 35.58
CA GLU A 437 -32.49 -7.60 34.28
C GLU A 437 -33.88 -7.50 33.62
N ALA A 438 -33.99 -6.65 32.59
CA ALA A 438 -35.14 -6.62 31.72
C ALA A 438 -35.06 -7.81 30.74
N ASN A 439 -35.88 -8.82 30.97
CA ASN A 439 -35.85 -10.09 30.23
C ASN A 439 -36.50 -9.95 28.84
N PHE A 440 -35.77 -9.32 27.91
CA PHE A 440 -36.26 -9.05 26.55
C PHE A 440 -36.35 -10.32 25.67
N PRO A 441 -37.42 -10.47 24.87
CA PRO A 441 -37.63 -11.65 24.04
C PRO A 441 -36.73 -11.70 22.79
N PRO A 442 -36.50 -12.89 22.22
CA PRO A 442 -35.67 -13.09 21.04
C PRO A 442 -36.38 -12.72 19.71
N LEU A 443 -35.59 -12.73 18.63
CA LEU A 443 -36.03 -12.46 17.25
C LEU A 443 -36.81 -13.64 16.63
N GLN A 444 -38.13 -13.66 16.82
CA GLN A 444 -39.03 -14.64 16.19
C GLN A 444 -39.37 -14.32 14.74
N SER A 445 -39.78 -15.34 13.98
CA SER A 445 -40.12 -15.23 12.55
C SER A 445 -41.62 -15.33 12.27
N GLU A 446 -42.18 -14.31 11.63
CA GLU A 446 -43.53 -14.38 11.05
C GLU A 446 -43.55 -15.24 9.78
N LYS A 447 -44.67 -15.93 9.53
CA LYS A 447 -44.89 -16.72 8.32
C LYS A 447 -45.66 -15.90 7.30
N VAL A 448 -45.04 -15.58 6.16
CA VAL A 448 -45.71 -15.01 4.99
C VAL A 448 -45.90 -16.11 3.96
N ASN A 449 -47.14 -16.34 3.53
CA ASN A 449 -47.46 -17.28 2.45
C ASN A 449 -47.18 -16.64 1.09
N ALA A 450 -46.56 -17.38 0.17
CA ALA A 450 -46.45 -17.02 -1.24
C ALA A 450 -47.57 -17.67 -2.07
N PRO A 451 -47.99 -17.04 -3.17
CA PRO A 451 -48.67 -17.75 -4.26
C PRO A 451 -48.01 -17.54 -5.65
N ALA A 452 -47.81 -18.68 -6.33
CA ALA A 452 -47.81 -18.88 -7.79
C ALA A 452 -46.79 -18.13 -8.70
N GLU A 453 -46.23 -18.92 -9.63
CA GLU A 453 -45.41 -18.46 -10.76
C GLU A 453 -46.30 -18.05 -11.95
N THR A 454 -45.76 -17.27 -12.89
CA THR A 454 -46.17 -17.38 -14.32
C THR A 454 -45.00 -17.02 -15.23
N THR A 455 -44.74 -17.85 -16.24
CA THR A 455 -43.64 -17.71 -17.20
C THR A 455 -44.06 -16.95 -18.46
N THR A 456 -43.13 -16.20 -19.06
CA THR A 456 -43.17 -15.93 -20.51
C THR A 456 -41.78 -15.59 -21.05
N THR A 457 -41.44 -16.13 -22.21
CA THR A 457 -40.20 -15.86 -22.98
C THR A 457 -40.51 -15.07 -24.24
N THR A 458 -39.56 -14.29 -24.75
CA THR A 458 -39.49 -13.81 -26.14
C THR A 458 -38.06 -13.43 -26.49
N THR A 459 -37.67 -13.53 -27.77
CA THR A 459 -36.29 -13.39 -28.27
C THR A 459 -36.21 -12.45 -29.48
N TRP A 460 -35.03 -11.83 -29.64
CA TRP A 460 -34.45 -11.28 -30.88
C TRP A 460 -35.14 -10.11 -31.62
N ALA A 461 -34.34 -9.09 -31.93
CA ALA A 461 -34.07 -8.65 -33.31
C ALA A 461 -32.81 -7.75 -33.38
N THR A 462 -32.13 -7.70 -34.53
CA THR A 462 -30.98 -6.82 -34.83
C THR A 462 -31.20 -6.10 -36.16
N SER A 463 -30.60 -4.92 -36.35
CA SER A 463 -30.47 -4.22 -37.65
C SER A 463 -29.32 -3.20 -37.60
N ALA A 464 -28.67 -2.94 -38.75
CA ALA A 464 -27.60 -1.95 -38.94
C ALA A 464 -27.56 -1.45 -40.41
N VAL A 465 -27.08 -0.23 -40.67
CA VAL A 465 -26.96 0.40 -42.02
C VAL A 465 -25.73 1.34 -42.12
N SER A 466 -25.19 1.48 -43.34
CA SER A 466 -24.12 2.33 -43.95
C SER A 466 -23.98 3.79 -43.44
N GLU A 467 -22.80 4.46 -43.39
CA GLU A 467 -21.74 4.82 -44.39
C GLU A 467 -22.09 5.92 -45.42
N ASP A 468 -21.26 6.98 -45.54
CA ASP A 468 -20.44 7.38 -46.75
C ASP A 468 -19.66 8.75 -46.55
N GLY A 469 -18.65 9.10 -47.38
CA GLY A 469 -18.16 10.50 -47.62
C GLY A 469 -16.64 10.88 -47.46
N THR A 470 -16.08 11.71 -48.38
CA THR A 470 -14.65 12.22 -48.44
C THR A 470 -14.56 13.64 -49.12
N ALA A 471 -13.49 14.42 -49.43
CA ALA A 471 -11.98 14.49 -49.33
C ALA A 471 -11.51 15.99 -49.61
N ASP A 472 -10.25 16.49 -49.75
CA ASP A 472 -8.85 16.06 -49.45
C ASP A 472 -7.85 17.23 -49.05
N ALA A 473 -6.66 17.41 -49.70
CA ALA A 473 -5.51 18.34 -49.39
C ALA A 473 -4.40 18.27 -50.52
N PRO A 474 -3.13 18.80 -50.44
CA PRO A 474 -2.43 19.77 -49.56
C PRO A 474 -1.99 21.08 -50.32
N PRO A 475 -0.73 21.48 -50.74
CA PRO A 475 0.71 21.12 -50.51
C PRO A 475 1.73 22.29 -50.18
N SER A 476 3.03 21.97 -49.94
CA SER A 476 4.35 22.68 -50.19
C SER A 476 4.58 24.23 -50.04
N GLY A 477 5.77 24.80 -49.71
CA GLY A 477 7.09 24.30 -49.21
C GLY A 477 8.37 25.04 -49.73
N ASN A 478 9.43 25.23 -48.89
CA ASN A 478 10.91 25.20 -49.19
C ASN A 478 11.59 26.28 -50.17
N PRO A 479 12.94 26.43 -50.36
CA PRO A 479 14.14 26.30 -49.44
C PRO A 479 15.57 26.98 -49.76
N ILE A 480 16.61 26.97 -48.85
CA ILE A 480 18.13 27.10 -49.04
C ILE A 480 18.99 26.82 -47.72
N ALA A 481 20.36 26.95 -47.65
CA ALA A 481 21.30 26.33 -46.64
C ALA A 481 22.54 27.11 -46.06
N LYS A 482 23.43 26.42 -45.28
CA LYS A 482 24.81 26.71 -44.73
C LYS A 482 24.95 27.54 -43.43
N ALA A 483 26.00 27.47 -42.58
CA ALA A 483 27.03 26.46 -42.26
C ALA A 483 27.80 26.89 -40.96
N ASP A 484 28.39 25.92 -40.25
CA ASP A 484 29.56 25.96 -39.33
C ASP A 484 29.66 26.97 -38.14
N ALA A 485 29.68 26.42 -36.91
CA ALA A 485 30.36 26.94 -35.70
C ALA A 485 30.51 25.81 -34.65
N ASP A 486 31.40 25.96 -33.67
CA ASP A 486 31.84 24.91 -32.71
C ASP A 486 31.57 25.29 -31.23
N ASP A 487 31.68 24.30 -30.34
CA ASP A 487 31.71 24.33 -28.86
C ASP A 487 30.53 24.98 -28.07
N SER A 488 29.94 24.20 -27.13
CA SER A 488 29.65 24.60 -25.73
C SER A 488 28.69 23.62 -25.01
N SER A 489 28.99 23.35 -23.72
CA SER A 489 28.13 22.82 -22.64
C SER A 489 26.86 22.02 -23.01
N SER A 490 26.83 20.70 -22.73
CA SER A 490 25.61 19.90 -22.83
C SER A 490 24.62 20.20 -21.70
N ASP A 491 23.60 21.02 -22.03
CA ASP A 491 22.32 21.02 -21.33
C ASP A 491 21.75 19.58 -21.26
N PRO A 492 21.39 19.04 -20.08
CA PRO A 492 20.81 17.70 -19.96
C PRO A 492 19.58 17.49 -20.85
N ALA A 493 18.76 18.51 -21.09
CA ALA A 493 17.62 18.43 -22.01
C ALA A 493 18.03 18.24 -23.48
N SER A 494 19.28 18.54 -23.84
CA SER A 494 19.86 18.21 -25.14
C SER A 494 20.36 16.76 -25.21
N GLU A 495 20.91 16.21 -24.12
CA GLU A 495 21.28 14.78 -24.06
C GLU A 495 20.06 13.86 -24.13
N PHE A 496 19.00 14.15 -23.35
CA PHE A 496 17.74 13.41 -23.42
C PHE A 496 17.07 13.51 -24.80
N TYR A 497 17.20 14.66 -25.48
CA TYR A 497 16.68 14.83 -26.85
C TYR A 497 17.50 14.04 -27.88
N SER A 498 18.83 14.00 -27.77
CA SER A 498 19.69 13.14 -28.60
C SER A 498 19.33 11.66 -28.44
N LEU A 499 19.06 11.21 -27.21
CA LEU A 499 18.63 9.83 -26.93
C LEU A 499 17.21 9.54 -27.48
N PHE A 500 16.29 10.50 -27.39
CA PHE A 500 14.98 10.40 -28.06
C PHE A 500 15.11 10.22 -29.57
N LEU A 501 15.98 11.00 -30.22
CA LEU A 501 16.25 10.89 -31.67
C LEU A 501 16.82 9.51 -32.04
N GLN A 502 17.71 8.93 -31.22
CA GLN A 502 18.20 7.57 -31.41
C GLN A 502 17.07 6.54 -31.31
N ARG A 503 16.26 6.58 -30.25
CA ARG A 503 15.18 5.60 -30.05
C ARG A 503 14.04 5.75 -31.05
N LEU A 504 13.76 6.97 -31.52
CA LEU A 504 12.80 7.21 -32.59
C LEU A 504 13.27 6.61 -33.93
N ARG A 505 14.57 6.61 -34.20
CA ARG A 505 15.14 5.91 -35.37
C ARG A 505 14.88 4.41 -35.29
N GLU A 506 15.27 3.78 -34.17
CA GLU A 506 15.02 2.36 -33.91
C GLU A 506 13.54 1.97 -34.03
N LEU A 507 12.61 2.89 -33.72
CA LEU A 507 11.16 2.69 -33.83
C LEU A 507 10.55 2.97 -35.21
N THR A 508 11.26 3.63 -36.12
CA THR A 508 10.71 4.10 -37.41
C THR A 508 11.53 3.69 -38.64
N ASP A 509 12.48 2.77 -38.44
CA ASP A 509 13.30 2.17 -39.51
C ASP A 509 12.43 1.39 -40.52
N ASP A 510 11.44 0.62 -40.04
CA ASP A 510 10.50 -0.15 -40.88
C ASP A 510 9.33 0.68 -41.43
N GLU A 511 8.59 1.39 -40.56
CA GLU A 511 7.40 2.17 -40.94
C GLU A 511 7.30 3.53 -40.20
N PRO A 512 6.61 4.54 -40.77
CA PRO A 512 6.28 5.77 -40.05
C PRO A 512 5.23 5.53 -38.96
N VAL A 513 5.46 5.99 -37.73
CA VAL A 513 4.65 5.66 -36.54
C VAL A 513 3.81 6.87 -36.08
N ALA A 514 2.61 6.66 -35.54
CA ALA A 514 1.77 7.76 -35.03
C ALA A 514 2.31 8.34 -33.72
N VAL A 515 1.92 9.58 -33.35
CA VAL A 515 2.44 10.20 -32.11
C VAL A 515 1.94 9.49 -30.84
N GLU A 516 0.75 8.89 -30.90
CA GLU A 516 0.19 8.02 -29.88
C GLU A 516 1.03 6.75 -29.68
N ASP A 517 1.41 6.10 -30.78
CA ASP A 517 2.24 4.89 -30.77
C ASP A 517 3.70 5.19 -30.36
N ILE A 518 4.26 6.34 -30.77
CA ILE A 518 5.59 6.79 -30.33
C ILE A 518 5.59 7.06 -28.83
N ALA A 519 4.56 7.74 -28.30
CA ALA A 519 4.41 7.98 -26.87
C ALA A 519 4.24 6.66 -26.09
N ALA A 520 3.45 5.72 -26.61
CA ALA A 520 3.26 4.41 -25.98
C ALA A 520 4.53 3.53 -26.02
N ARG A 521 5.27 3.50 -27.14
CA ARG A 521 6.47 2.66 -27.30
C ARG A 521 7.74 3.24 -26.68
N LEU A 522 7.80 4.56 -26.43
CA LEU A 522 8.89 5.22 -25.70
C LEU A 522 8.55 5.50 -24.22
N GLU A 523 7.32 5.20 -23.79
CA GLU A 523 6.79 5.51 -22.45
C GLU A 523 6.91 7.01 -22.06
N LEU A 524 6.87 7.90 -23.06
CA LEU A 524 7.02 9.34 -22.92
C LEU A 524 5.68 10.06 -22.92
N GLU A 525 5.57 11.12 -22.12
CA GLU A 525 4.35 11.95 -22.07
C GLU A 525 4.03 12.58 -23.43
N LYS A 526 2.76 12.52 -23.84
CA LYS A 526 2.34 12.95 -25.19
C LYS A 526 2.68 14.41 -25.48
N ALA A 527 2.70 15.27 -24.46
CA ALA A 527 3.15 16.67 -24.57
C ALA A 527 4.66 16.78 -24.89
N GLN A 528 5.49 16.00 -24.19
CA GLN A 528 6.95 15.95 -24.39
C GLN A 528 7.29 15.36 -25.77
N VAL A 529 6.62 14.28 -26.18
CA VAL A 529 6.78 13.71 -27.53
C VAL A 529 6.36 14.74 -28.59
N ASN A 530 5.25 15.46 -28.43
CA ASN A 530 4.90 16.52 -29.40
C ASN A 530 5.92 17.66 -29.41
N ALA A 531 6.50 18.05 -28.27
CA ALA A 531 7.55 19.06 -28.21
C ALA A 531 8.84 18.61 -28.93
N TRP A 532 9.29 17.37 -28.71
CA TRP A 532 10.49 16.81 -29.33
C TRP A 532 10.30 16.41 -30.80
N LEU A 533 9.11 15.92 -31.20
CA LEU A 533 8.75 15.75 -32.62
C LEU A 533 8.71 17.10 -33.34
N LYS A 534 8.12 18.14 -32.73
CA LYS A 534 8.12 19.51 -33.28
C LYS A 534 9.56 20.04 -33.41
N ARG A 535 10.39 19.87 -32.39
CA ARG A 535 11.83 20.22 -32.43
C ARG A 535 12.51 19.49 -33.58
N GLY A 536 12.43 18.16 -33.66
CA GLY A 536 13.13 17.39 -34.69
C GLY A 536 12.58 17.57 -36.12
N THR A 537 11.31 17.94 -36.30
CA THR A 537 10.80 18.38 -37.61
C THR A 537 11.28 19.81 -37.97
N THR A 538 11.53 20.67 -36.98
CA THR A 538 12.18 21.99 -37.20
C THR A 538 13.67 21.83 -37.52
N ASP A 539 14.36 20.94 -36.80
CA ASP A 539 15.78 20.60 -36.95
C ASP A 539 16.06 19.71 -38.20
N GLY A 540 15.05 19.37 -38.99
CA GLY A 540 15.17 18.51 -40.19
C GLY A 540 15.51 17.03 -39.93
N GLN A 541 15.50 16.60 -38.67
CA GLN A 541 15.85 15.23 -38.26
C GLN A 541 14.65 14.26 -38.28
N ILE A 542 13.42 14.77 -38.27
CA ILE A 542 12.19 13.97 -38.18
C ILE A 542 11.20 14.40 -39.27
N LYS A 543 10.94 13.48 -40.20
CA LYS A 543 9.95 13.65 -41.27
C LYS A 543 8.54 13.45 -40.71
N LYS A 544 7.69 14.47 -40.84
CA LYS A 544 6.25 14.37 -40.54
C LYS A 544 5.47 14.09 -41.82
N LEU A 545 4.73 12.98 -41.83
CA LEU A 545 3.72 12.66 -42.83
C LEU A 545 2.35 13.17 -42.34
N ASN A 546 1.50 13.61 -43.27
CA ASN A 546 0.17 14.12 -42.99
C ASN A 546 -0.88 13.23 -43.68
N LYS A 547 -1.99 12.95 -42.97
CA LYS A 547 -3.10 12.07 -43.37
C LYS A 547 -2.72 10.57 -43.57
N PRO A 548 -2.78 9.73 -42.51
CA PRO A 548 -2.85 10.09 -41.09
C PRO A 548 -1.53 10.75 -40.63
N VAL A 549 -1.55 11.42 -39.47
CA VAL A 549 -0.33 12.06 -38.94
C VAL A 549 0.60 11.01 -38.37
N ARG A 550 1.75 10.80 -39.04
CA ARG A 550 2.80 9.84 -38.66
C ARG A 550 4.17 10.50 -38.77
N TYR A 551 5.15 9.98 -38.03
CA TYR A 551 6.51 10.52 -37.97
C TYR A 551 7.52 9.40 -38.25
N GLN A 552 8.62 9.77 -38.91
CA GLN A 552 9.72 8.89 -39.23
C GLN A 552 11.05 9.64 -39.09
N TYR A 553 12.10 8.98 -38.59
CA TYR A 553 13.43 9.57 -38.50
C TYR A 553 14.05 9.75 -39.90
N ALA A 554 14.66 10.90 -40.18
CA ALA A 554 15.12 11.23 -41.52
C ALA A 554 16.43 10.50 -41.90
N SER A 555 16.49 9.97 -43.12
CA SER A 555 17.73 9.37 -43.66
C SER A 555 18.86 10.41 -43.78
N ALA A 556 20.10 9.97 -43.99
CA ALA A 556 21.24 10.87 -44.16
C ALA A 556 21.08 11.79 -45.40
N GLU A 557 20.57 11.23 -46.50
CA GLU A 557 20.30 11.93 -47.75
C GLU A 557 19.15 12.95 -47.59
N GLN A 558 18.05 12.52 -46.95
CA GLN A 558 16.90 13.40 -46.66
C GLN A 558 17.25 14.54 -45.70
N ARG A 559 18.22 14.34 -44.79
CA ARG A 559 18.75 15.41 -43.96
C ARG A 559 19.54 16.45 -44.75
N GLN A 560 20.23 16.08 -45.83
CA GLN A 560 20.81 17.09 -46.73
C GLN A 560 19.70 17.89 -47.43
N GLU A 561 18.68 17.25 -47.99
CA GLU A 561 17.52 17.96 -48.57
C GLU A 561 16.84 18.90 -47.56
N SER A 562 16.73 18.47 -46.29
CA SER A 562 16.15 19.27 -45.20
C SER A 562 17.08 20.38 -44.70
N PHE A 563 18.40 20.22 -44.77
CA PHE A 563 19.34 21.32 -44.48
C PHE A 563 19.43 22.32 -45.62
N PHE A 564 19.23 21.82 -46.85
CA PHE A 564 18.91 22.65 -47.98
C PHE A 564 17.51 23.24 -47.91
N ALA A 565 16.63 22.89 -46.95
CA ALA A 565 15.20 23.26 -46.93
C ALA A 565 14.82 24.63 -46.32
N ASN A 566 15.70 25.35 -45.61
CA ASN A 566 15.26 26.29 -44.56
C ASN A 566 15.75 27.76 -44.67
N LYS A 567 16.23 28.21 -45.84
CA LYS A 567 16.63 29.62 -46.10
C LYS A 567 16.23 30.17 -47.50
N ARG A 568 15.00 29.96 -47.96
CA ARG A 568 14.38 30.84 -48.97
C ARG A 568 13.36 31.72 -48.27
#